data_AF-D4L3Z3-F1
#
_entry.id   AF-D4L3Z3-F1
#
_cell.length_a   1.000
_cell.length_b   1.000
_cell.length_c   1.000
_cell.angle_alpha   90.00
_cell.angle_beta   90.00
_cell.angle_gamma   90.00
#
_symmetry.space_group_name_H-M   'P 1'
#
loop_
_entity.id
_entity.type
_entity.pdbx_description
1 polymer ?
#
loop_
_entity_poly.entity_id
_entity_poly.type
_entity_poly.pdbx_seq_one_letter_code
_entity_poly.pdbx_strand_id
1 'polypeptide(L)' 'MYNITDAVLAATLKDLIADGIVDRKSYDEIPPRVEYSLTGKGNSVVPILQSICRWSDIFYKEDVENEMKQCQKCDYHR' A
#
# COMPACT_ATOMS: atom_id res chain seq x y z
N MET A 1 -0.42 -11.79 4.29
CA MET A 1 -0.62 -10.95 5.48
C MET A 1 0.75 -10.50 5.94
N TYR A 2 0.97 -9.20 6.07
CA TYR A 2 2.26 -8.61 6.45
C TYR A 2 2.39 -8.65 7.97
N ASN A 3 3.59 -8.93 8.48
CA ASN A 3 3.89 -8.77 9.91
C ASN A 3 4.19 -7.29 10.18
N ILE A 4 3.15 -6.47 10.29
CA ILE A 4 3.24 -5.09 10.77
C ILE A 4 2.54 -4.99 12.12
N THR A 5 3.13 -4.26 13.06
CA THR A 5 2.49 -4.02 14.35
C THR A 5 1.43 -2.93 14.22
N ASP A 6 0.40 -2.98 15.06
CA ASP A 6 -0.67 -1.98 15.07
C ASP A 6 -0.12 -0.56 15.26
N ALA A 7 0.91 -0.40 16.09
CA ALA A 7 1.56 0.88 16.33
C ALA A 7 2.22 1.45 15.07
N VAL A 8 2.96 0.62 14.32
CA VAL A 8 3.62 1.04 13.08
C VAL A 8 2.59 1.31 11.98
N LEU A 9 1.56 0.48 11.87
CA LEU A 9 0.46 0.69 10.92
C LEU A 9 -0.27 2.01 11.21
N ALA A 10 -0.62 2.28 12.46
CA ALA A 10 -1.32 3.50 12.86
C ALA A 10 -0.47 4.76 12.60
N ALA A 11 0.84 4.72 12.91
CA ALA A 11 1.75 5.82 12.60
C ALA A 11 1.85 6.06 11.09
N THR A 12 2.03 5.00 10.30
CA THR A 12 2.14 5.10 8.84
C THR A 12 0.86 5.65 8.20
N LEU A 13 -0.32 5.19 8.64
CA LEU A 13 -1.59 5.71 8.15
C LEU A 13 -1.78 7.19 8.50
N LYS A 14 -1.35 7.62 9.69
CA LYS A 14 -1.39 9.03 10.10
C LYS A 14 -0.54 9.90 9.18
N ASP A 15 0.67 9.46 8.83
CA ASP A 15 1.56 10.19 7.95
C ASP A 15 0.99 10.26 6.51
N LEU A 16 0.47 9.14 5.99
CA LEU A 16 -0.16 9.11 4.66
C LEU A 16 -1.43 9.97 4.57
N ILE A 17 -2.17 10.13 5.66
CA ILE A 17 -3.29 11.07 5.74
C ILE A 17 -2.78 12.52 5.71
N ALA A 18 -1.73 12.83 6.48
CA ALA A 18 -1.12 14.16 6.48
C ALA A 18 -0.57 14.56 5.11
N ASP A 19 -0.02 13.59 4.36
CA ASP A 19 0.47 13.78 3.00
C ASP A 19 -0.65 13.83 1.94
N GLY A 20 -1.91 13.61 2.35
CA GLY A 20 -3.07 13.60 1.46
C GLY A 20 -3.10 12.42 0.50
N ILE A 21 -2.44 11.30 0.84
CA ILE A 21 -2.40 10.06 0.05
C ILE A 21 -3.56 9.13 0.44
N VAL A 22 -3.90 9.10 1.73
CA VAL A 22 -4.98 8.27 2.30
C VAL A 22 -6.07 9.16 2.90
N ASP A 23 -7.32 8.79 2.68
CA ASP A 23 -8.49 9.34 3.36
C ASP A 23 -8.96 8.38 4.46
N ARG A 24 -9.49 8.93 5.55
CA ARG A 24 -10.00 8.18 6.71
C ARG A 24 -11.45 8.56 6.97
N LYS A 25 -12.34 7.56 6.92
CA LYS A 25 -13.76 7.73 7.21
C LYS A 25 -14.15 6.95 8.47
N SER A 26 -14.59 7.67 9.49
CA SER A 26 -15.23 7.07 10.67
C SER A 26 -16.71 6.86 10.40
N TYR A 27 -17.25 5.72 10.87
CA TYR A 27 -18.68 5.44 10.88
C TYR A 27 -19.17 5.33 12.31
N ASP A 28 -20.14 6.16 12.68
CA ASP A 28 -20.77 6.18 14.00
C ASP A 28 -21.85 5.08 14.10
N GLU A 29 -21.43 3.84 13.93
CA GLU A 29 -22.27 2.64 14.02
C GLU A 29 -21.82 1.73 15.19
N ILE A 30 -22.62 0.73 15.53
CA ILE A 30 -22.26 -0.29 16.52
C ILE A 30 -22.10 -1.64 15.80
N PRO A 31 -20.91 -2.25 15.80
CA PRO A 31 -19.65 -1.78 16.39
C PRO A 31 -19.00 -0.62 15.62
N PRO A 32 -18.23 0.27 16.27
CA PRO A 32 -17.59 1.39 15.60
C PRO A 32 -16.61 0.90 14.52
N ARG A 33 -16.68 1.52 13.34
CA ARG A 33 -15.86 1.15 12.19
C ARG A 33 -15.13 2.35 11.61
N VAL A 34 -13.91 2.11 11.14
CA VAL A 34 -13.10 3.08 10.40
C VAL A 34 -12.66 2.43 9.11
N GLU A 35 -12.82 3.15 8.00
CA GLU A 35 -12.31 2.75 6.70
C GLU A 35 -11.21 3.72 6.25
N TYR A 36 -10.22 3.18 5.55
CA TYR A 36 -9.16 3.92 4.92
C TYR A 36 -9.22 3.68 3.41
N SER A 37 -9.05 4.73 2.61
CA SER A 37 -9.06 4.63 1.16
C SER A 37 -8.00 5.55 0.54
N LEU A 38 -7.56 5.26 -0.68
CA LEU A 38 -6.65 6.16 -1.39
C LEU A 38 -7.40 7.40 -1.88
N THR A 39 -6.80 8.57 -1.71
CA THR A 39 -7.27 9.81 -2.35
C THR A 39 -6.99 9.77 -3.86
N GLY A 40 -7.43 10.79 -4.60
CA GLY A 40 -7.01 10.96 -6.01
C GLY A 40 -5.48 11.03 -6.16
N LYS A 41 -4.80 11.73 -5.24
CA LYS A 41 -3.33 11.79 -5.18
C LYS A 41 -2.75 10.40 -4.89
N GLY A 42 -3.29 9.66 -3.92
CA GLY A 42 -2.82 8.32 -3.61
C GLY A 42 -2.97 7.33 -4.76
N ASN A 43 -4.11 7.37 -5.46
CA ASN A 43 -4.33 6.55 -6.65
C ASN A 43 -3.35 6.88 -7.79
N SER A 44 -2.93 8.14 -7.94
CA SER A 44 -1.94 8.52 -8.97
C SER A 44 -0.55 7.93 -8.75
N VAL A 45 -0.22 7.52 -7.51
CA VAL A 45 1.08 6.90 -7.16
C VAL A 45 1.11 5.42 -7.54
N VAL A 46 -0.04 4.74 -7.50
CA VAL A 46 -0.16 3.31 -7.81
C VAL A 46 0.51 2.90 -9.14
N PRO A 47 0.26 3.56 -10.29
CA PRO A 47 0.92 3.19 -11.55
C PRO A 47 2.43 3.38 -11.54
N ILE A 48 2.96 4.31 -10.75
CA ILE A 48 4.40 4.51 -10.59
C ILE A 48 5.00 3.32 -9.84
N LEU A 49 4.37 2.90 -8.73
CA LEU A 49 4.80 1.72 -7.97
C LEU A 49 4.72 0.44 -8.81
N GLN A 50 3.66 0.29 -9.61
CA GLN A 50 3.56 -0.81 -10.57
C GLN A 50 4.68 -0.79 -11.62
N SER A 51 5.12 0.39 -12.05
CA SER A 51 6.25 0.53 -12.99
C SER A 51 7.57 0.09 -12.35
N ILE A 52 7.77 0.39 -11.06
CA ILE A 52 8.93 -0.09 -10.29
C ILE A 52 8.88 -1.62 -10.18
N CYS A 53 7.71 -2.19 -9.89
CA CYS A 53 7.53 -3.64 -9.87
C CYS A 53 7.86 -4.28 -11.22
N ARG A 54 7.38 -3.71 -12.33
CA ARG A 54 7.72 -4.17 -13.69
C ARG A 54 9.21 -4.13 -13.96
N TRP A 55 9.87 -3.03 -13.59
CA TRP A 55 11.31 -2.91 -13.74
C TRP A 55 12.04 -4.01 -12.94
N SER A 56 11.64 -4.24 -11.68
CA SER A 56 12.26 -5.30 -10.87
C SER A 56 12.07 -6.69 -11.49
N ASP A 57 10.90 -6.97 -12.07
CA ASP A 57 10.57 -8.25 -12.72
C ASP A 57 11.42 -8.51 -13.98
N ILE A 58 11.87 -7.45 -14.67
CA ILE A 58 12.74 -7.59 -15.85
C ILE A 58 14.17 -7.95 -15.45
N PHE A 59 14.68 -7.40 -14.34
CA PHE A 59 16.11 -7.47 -14.01
C PHE A 59 16.46 -8.44 -12.87
N TYR A 60 15.52 -8.80 -12.00
CA TYR A 60 15.78 -9.57 -10.77
C TYR A 60 14.95 -10.87 -10.67
N LYS A 61 14.46 -11.38 -11.81
CA LYS A 61 13.59 -12.57 -11.89
C LYS A 61 14.22 -13.86 -11.35
N GLU A 62 15.54 -13.96 -11.34
CA GLU A 62 16.29 -15.17 -10.97
C GLU A 62 17.04 -15.03 -9.63
N ASP A 63 17.09 -13.82 -9.07
CA ASP A 63 17.65 -13.57 -7.73
C ASP A 63 16.58 -13.80 -6.67
N VAL A 64 16.41 -15.05 -6.25
CA VAL A 64 15.45 -15.47 -5.20
C VAL A 64 15.67 -14.72 -3.88
N GLU A 65 16.87 -14.19 -3.64
CA GLU A 65 17.21 -13.38 -2.46
C GLU A 65 16.78 -11.91 -2.58
N ASN A 66 16.71 -11.34 -3.80
CA ASN A 66 16.37 -9.93 -4.05
C ASN A 66 14.97 -9.73 -4.64
N GLU A 67 14.17 -10.78 -4.68
CA GLU A 67 12.81 -10.71 -5.19
C GLU A 67 11.96 -9.73 -4.34
N MET A 68 11.41 -8.69 -4.97
CA MET A 68 10.45 -7.80 -4.32
C MET A 68 9.13 -8.54 -4.09
N LYS A 69 9.06 -9.37 -3.03
CA LYS A 69 7.89 -10.19 -2.64
C LYS A 69 6.58 -9.39 -2.53
N GLN A 70 6.68 -8.06 -2.41
CA GLN A 70 5.55 -7.16 -2.33
C GLN A 70 4.90 -6.88 -3.68
N CYS A 71 5.68 -6.92 -4.76
CA CYS A 71 5.20 -6.79 -6.11
C CYS A 71 4.43 -8.02 -6.60
N GLN A 72 4.62 -9.18 -5.96
CA GLN A 72 3.86 -10.40 -6.25
C GLN A 72 2.41 -10.36 -5.73
N LYS A 73 2.07 -9.40 -4.85
CA LYS A 73 0.77 -9.32 -4.15
C LYS A 73 0.01 -8.04 -4.39
N CYS A 74 0.59 -7.07 -5.11
CA CYS A 74 -0.17 -5.92 -5.57
C CYS A 74 -0.99 -6.31 -6.80
N ASP A 75 -2.01 -5.51 -7.15
CA ASP A 75 -2.81 -5.69 -8.37
C ASP A 75 -1.98 -5.46 -9.67
N TYR A 76 -0.65 -5.62 -9.64
CA TYR A 76 0.25 -5.53 -10.79
C TYR A 76 -0.03 -6.61 -11.85
N HIS A 77 -0.47 -7.80 -11.43
CA HIS A 77 -0.83 -8.89 -12.32
C HIS A 77 -2.34 -9.00 -12.59
N ARG A 78 -3.12 -8.00 -12.19
CA ARG A 78 -4.58 -8.01 -12.33
C ARG A 78 -5.04 -7.20 -13.54
#